data_AF-A0A7C3FPS8-F1
#
_entry.id   AF-A0A7C3FPS8-F1
#
_cell.length_a   1.000
_cell.length_b   1.000
_cell.length_c   1.000
_cell.angle_alpha   90.00
_cell.angle_beta   90.00
_cell.angle_gamma   90.00
#
_symmetry.space_group_name_H-M   'P 1'
#
loop_
_entity.id
_entity.type
_entity.pdbx_description
1 polymer ?
#
loop_
_entity_poly.entity_id
_entity_poly.type
_entity_poly.pdbx_seq_one_letter_code
_entity_poly.pdbx_strand_id
1 'polypeptide(L)' 'MSLSKLQIKGLTRCLLDEDVPEGRLHIHISEIAPGTRAHPPHTHEGVEAFYVLEGERGLELFDATSAAY' A
#
# COMPACT_ATOMS: atom_id res chain seq x y z
N MET A 1 23.94 -7.44 7.73
CA MET A 1 22.82 -6.61 7.26
C MET A 1 23.28 -5.94 5.98
N SER A 2 22.87 -6.48 4.83
CA SER A 2 23.11 -5.90 3.51
C SER A 2 21.81 -5.26 3.04
N LEU A 3 21.89 -4.06 2.48
CA LEU A 3 20.71 -3.27 2.13
C LEU A 3 20.73 -2.90 0.66
N SER A 4 19.64 -3.23 -0.03
CA SER A 4 19.37 -2.77 -1.39
C SER A 4 18.60 -1.46 -1.36
N LYS A 5 18.86 -0.58 -2.34
CA LYS A 5 18.09 0.66 -2.52
C LYS A 5 16.97 0.43 -3.53
N LEU A 6 15.74 0.69 -3.12
CA LEU A 6 14.57 0.62 -4.00
C LEU A 6 14.05 2.02 -4.32
N GLN A 7 13.56 2.19 -5.55
CA GLN A 7 12.81 3.38 -5.93
C GLN A 7 11.32 3.09 -5.80
N ILE A 8 10.68 3.78 -4.86
CA ILE A 8 9.30 3.53 -4.48
C ILE A 8 8.51 4.85 -4.54
N LYS A 9 7.27 4.79 -5.04
CA LYS A 9 6.41 5.97 -5.16
C LYS A 9 6.18 6.62 -3.80
N GLY A 10 6.42 7.93 -3.73
CA GLY A 10 6.20 8.73 -2.53
C GLY A 10 7.27 8.59 -1.45
N LEU A 11 8.29 7.76 -1.64
CA LEU A 11 9.42 7.64 -0.71
C LEU A 11 10.69 8.22 -1.31
N THR A 12 11.31 9.18 -0.61
CA THR A 12 12.61 9.74 -1.03
C THR A 12 13.74 8.72 -0.93
N ARG A 13 13.64 7.77 0.01
CA ARG A 13 14.63 6.70 0.20
C ARG A 13 13.95 5.47 0.77
N CYS A 14 14.08 4.35 0.06
CA CYS A 14 13.69 3.03 0.55
C CYS A 14 14.94 2.13 0.55
N LEU A 15 15.26 1.57 1.70
CA LEU A 15 16.31 0.56 1.85
C LEU A 15 15.64 -0.72 2.33
N LEU A 16 15.84 -1.81 1.60
CA LEU A 16 15.28 -3.12 1.94
C LEU A 16 16.43 -4.08 2.25
N ASP A 17 16.28 -4.85 3.32
CA ASP A 17 17.22 -5.93 3.62
C ASP A 17 17.20 -6.96 2.49
N GLU A 18 18.37 -7.32 1.99
CA GLU A 18 18.53 -8.26 0.88
C GLU A 18 18.03 -9.67 1.22
N ASP A 19 17.88 -10.00 2.51
CA ASP A 19 17.29 -11.25 2.95
C ASP A 19 15.76 -11.30 2.78
N VAL A 20 15.10 -10.16 2.48
CA VAL A 20 13.67 -10.11 2.14
C VAL A 20 13.49 -10.50 0.67
N PRO A 21 12.76 -11.59 0.36
CA PRO A 21 12.59 -12.00 -1.03
C PRO A 21 11.84 -10.95 -1.87
N GLU A 22 12.24 -10.81 -3.13
CA GLU A 22 11.60 -9.90 -4.07
C GLU A 22 10.09 -10.17 -4.19
N GLY A 23 9.31 -9.10 -4.29
CA GLY A 23 7.84 -9.19 -4.43
C GLY A 23 7.09 -9.54 -3.14
N ARG A 24 7.76 -9.81 -2.02
CA ARG A 24 7.10 -10.09 -0.73
C ARG A 24 6.61 -8.86 0.01
N LEU A 25 7.11 -7.68 -0.35
CA LEU A 25 6.76 -6.41 0.29
C LEU A 25 6.61 -5.32 -0.76
N HIS A 26 5.45 -4.66 -0.77
CA HIS A 26 5.21 -3.45 -1.55
C HIS A 26 4.75 -2.35 -0.61
N ILE A 27 5.43 -1.20 -0.66
CA ILE A 27 5.12 -0.02 0.14
C ILE A 27 4.99 1.14 -0.84
N HIS A 28 4.14 2.12 -0.55
CA HIS A 28 4.16 3.42 -1.20
C HIS A 28 3.52 4.47 -0.29
N ILE A 29 3.79 5.74 -0.55
CA ILE A 29 3.03 6.85 0.04
C ILE A 29 2.12 7.43 -1.03
N SER A 30 0.87 7.66 -0.66
CA SER A 30 -0.15 8.29 -1.50
C SER A 30 -0.87 9.39 -0.72
N GLU A 31 -1.25 10.44 -1.43
CA GLU A 31 -2.16 11.48 -0.94
C GLU A 31 -3.53 11.30 -1.60
N ILE A 32 -4.59 11.49 -0.83
CA ILE A 32 -5.97 11.38 -1.28
C ILE A 32 -6.65 12.72 -1.00
N ALA A 33 -7.22 13.33 -2.05
CA ALA A 33 -7.93 14.59 -1.90
C ALA A 33 -9.30 14.37 -1.20
N PRO A 34 -9.81 15.36 -0.45
CA PRO A 34 -11.12 15.25 0.18
C PRO A 34 -12.23 14.89 -0.80
N GLY A 35 -13.10 13.95 -0.41
CA GLY A 35 -14.23 13.49 -1.24
C GLY A 35 -13.85 12.57 -2.40
N THR A 36 -12.57 12.17 -2.53
CA THR A 36 -12.10 11.28 -3.59
C THR A 36 -11.78 9.86 -3.10
N ARG A 37 -11.61 8.93 -4.03
CA ARG A 37 -11.15 7.55 -3.77
C ARG A 37 -9.79 7.32 -4.43
N ALA A 38 -8.92 6.57 -3.76
CA ALA A 38 -7.61 6.22 -4.29
C ALA A 38 -7.68 5.28 -5.50
N HIS A 39 -8.59 4.30 -5.44
CA HIS A 39 -8.83 3.30 -6.49
C HIS A 39 -10.24 2.69 -6.34
N PRO A 40 -10.76 2.00 -7.37
CA PRO A 40 -11.96 1.16 -7.23
C PRO A 40 -11.78 0.06 -6.16
N PRO A 41 -12.87 -0.49 -5.62
CA PRO A 41 -12.80 -1.69 -4.76
C PRO A 41 -12.09 -2.84 -5.48
N HIS A 42 -11.18 -3.52 -4.79
CA HIS A 42 -10.43 -4.63 -5.36
C HIS A 42 -9.92 -5.58 -4.26
N THR A 43 -9.37 -6.71 -4.69
CA THR A 43 -8.73 -7.70 -3.85
C THR A 43 -7.32 -8.01 -4.38
N HIS A 44 -6.44 -8.47 -3.51
CA HIS A 44 -5.12 -8.98 -3.89
C HIS A 44 -4.73 -10.13 -2.93
N GLU A 45 -3.79 -10.96 -3.38
CA GLU A 45 -3.19 -11.98 -2.52
C GLU A 45 -2.19 -11.31 -1.58
N GLY A 46 -2.52 -11.25 -0.28
CA GLY A 46 -1.64 -10.68 0.72
C GLY A 46 -2.41 -10.03 1.87
N VAL A 47 -1.65 -9.47 2.81
CA VAL A 47 -2.19 -8.63 3.89
C VAL A 47 -1.81 -7.19 3.57
N GLU A 48 -2.79 -6.31 3.55
CA GLU A 48 -2.58 -4.87 3.39
C GLU A 48 -2.77 -4.16 4.73
N ALA A 49 -1.89 -3.22 5.02
CA ALA A 49 -1.94 -2.37 6.19
C ALA A 49 -1.82 -0.91 5.76
N PHE A 50 -2.58 -0.05 6.43
CA PHE A 50 -2.53 1.39 6.20
C PHE A 50 -2.00 2.11 7.44
N TYR A 51 -1.15 3.10 7.22
CA TYR A 51 -0.72 4.05 8.26
C TYR A 51 -1.06 5.47 7.79
N VAL A 52 -1.88 6.17 8.56
CA VAL A 52 -2.28 7.55 8.22
C VAL A 52 -1.23 8.49 8.79
N LEU A 53 -0.51 9.18 7.89
CA LEU A 53 0.52 10.16 8.27
C LEU A 53 -0.11 11.49 8.68
N GLU A 54 -1.17 11.92 7.98
CA GLU A 54 -1.88 13.17 8.22
C GLU A 54 -3.35 13.06 7.79
N GLY A 55 -4.23 13.78 8.49
CA GLY A 55 -5.67 13.84 8.20
C GLY A 55 -6.46 12.62 8.67
N GLU A 56 -7.62 12.41 8.06
CA GLU A 56 -8.50 11.28 8.32
C GLU A 56 -9.00 10.68 7.01
N ARG A 57 -9.35 9.38 7.04
CA ARG A 57 -9.90 8.69 5.87
C ARG A 57 -10.90 7.62 6.26
N GLY A 58 -11.85 7.37 5.36
CA GLY A 58 -12.67 6.17 5.38
C GLY A 58 -11.92 4.96 4.81
N LEU A 59 -12.25 3.77 5.34
CA LEU A 59 -11.90 2.48 4.76
C LEU A 59 -13.17 1.65 4.63
N GLU A 60 -13.41 1.13 3.44
CA GLU A 60 -14.53 0.22 3.16
C GLU A 60 -13.97 -1.18 2.95
N LEU A 61 -14.47 -2.14 3.73
CA LEU A 61 -14.11 -3.55 3.65
C LEU A 61 -15.32 -4.32 3.13
N PHE A 62 -15.08 -5.16 2.13
CA PHE A 62 -16.09 -5.98 1.48
C PHE A 62 -15.77 -7.45 1.73
N ASP A 63 -16.80 -8.28 1.89
CA ASP A 63 -16.59 -9.72 1.91
C ASP A 63 -16.25 -10.21 0.50
N ALA A 64 -15.38 -11.22 0.38
CA ALA A 64 -14.82 -11.66 -0.89
C ALA A 64 -15.87 -12.15 -1.90
N THR A 65 -17.09 -12.48 -1.44
CA THR A 65 -18.24 -12.85 -2.25
C THR A 65 -18.97 -11.66 -2.90
N SER A 66 -18.59 -10.41 -2.60
CA SER A 66 -19.26 -9.19 -3.07
C SER A 66 -18.46 -8.35 -4.08
N ALA A 67 -17.25 -8.78 -4.45
CA ALA A 67 -16.42 -8.10 -5.45
C ALA A 67 -16.77 -8.51 -6.88
N ALA A 68 -17.98 -8.16 -7.32
CA ALA A 68 -18.35 -8.16 -8.73
C ALA A 68 -19.39 -7.06 -8.98
N TYR A 69 -18.93 -5.86 -9.33
CA TYR A 69 -19.71 -4.84 -10.03
C TYR A 69 -18.77 -3.93 -10.82
#